data_AF-A0A7S3BBA9-F1
#
_entry.id   AF-A0A7S3BBA9-F1
#
_cell.length_a   1.000
_cell.length_b   1.000
_cell.length_c   1.000
_cell.angle_alpha   90.00
_cell.angle_beta   90.00
_cell.angle_gamma   90.00
#
_symmetry.space_group_name_H-M   'P 1'
#
loop_
_entity.id
_entity.type
_entity.pdbx_description
1 polymer ?
#
loop_
_entity_poly.entity_id
_entity_poly.type
_entity_poly.pdbx_seq_one_letter_code
_entity_poly.pdbx_strand_id
1 'polypeptide(L)'
;LSRQCKNPTCRMGVLHHEQCFSHHGGRFALRVHHLPPDHGLPTEGIWTWSVCQACPPPQRATPLLPLSGATLSMSLGRFLETNFYNTFACSRTAGCSHSIHRHHERLISCGGL
;
A
#
# COMPACT_ATOMS: atom_id res chain seq x y z
N LEU A 1 19.21 8.20 4.88
CA LEU A 1 17.83 8.57 5.27
C LEU A 1 17.70 8.43 6.77
N SER A 2 17.36 9.50 7.51
CA SER A 2 17.11 9.39 8.95
C SER A 2 15.86 8.53 9.19
N ARG A 3 15.98 7.54 10.07
CA ARG A 3 14.85 6.69 10.50
C ARG A 3 14.11 7.27 11.71
N GLN A 4 14.52 8.43 12.22
CA GLN A 4 13.89 9.08 13.37
C GLN A 4 12.88 10.14 12.94
N CYS A 5 11.84 10.35 13.75
CA CYS A 5 10.92 11.45 13.58
C CYS A 5 11.67 12.80 13.71
N LYS A 6 11.33 13.78 12.87
CA LYS A 6 11.94 15.12 12.91
C LYS A 6 11.35 16.03 13.99
N ASN A 7 10.23 15.64 14.60
CA ASN A 7 9.65 16.39 15.70
C ASN A 7 10.54 16.22 16.95
N PRO A 8 11.11 17.30 17.52
CA PRO A 8 12.06 17.22 18.64
C PRO A 8 11.45 16.63 19.92
N THR A 9 10.12 16.65 20.06
CA THR A 9 9.44 16.04 21.22
C THR A 9 9.08 14.58 20.98
N CYS A 10 9.19 14.09 19.75
CA CYS A 10 8.86 12.73 19.38
C CYS A 10 10.10 11.83 19.47
N ARG A 11 9.99 10.75 20.26
CA ARG A 11 11.06 9.77 20.44
C ARG A 11 10.92 8.54 19.53
N MET A 12 9.94 8.54 18.63
CA MET A 12 9.61 7.38 17.80
C MET A 12 10.33 7.43 16.44
N GLY A 13 10.49 6.25 15.84
CA GLY A 13 10.96 6.13 14.46
C GLY A 13 9.90 6.60 13.46
N VAL A 14 10.34 7.01 12.27
CA VAL A 14 9.46 7.53 11.21
C VAL A 14 8.36 6.52 10.79
N LEU A 15 8.64 5.22 10.94
CA LEU A 15 7.71 4.14 10.58
C LEU A 15 6.54 3.97 11.59
N HIS A 16 6.64 4.57 12.77
CA HIS A 16 5.53 4.60 13.74
C HIS A 16 4.50 5.69 13.44
N HIS A 17 4.73 6.49 12.40
CA HIS A 17 3.84 7.57 11.99
C HIS A 17 3.18 7.25 10.66
N GLU A 18 1.97 7.74 10.48
CA GLU A 18 1.37 7.80 9.16
C GLU A 18 2.10 8.86 8.33
N GLN A 19 2.61 8.45 7.18
CA GLN A 19 3.20 9.37 6.21
C GLN A 19 2.13 9.77 5.20
N CYS A 20 1.90 11.07 5.05
CA CYS A 20 0.92 11.61 4.13
C CYS A 20 1.58 12.43 3.03
N PHE A 21 1.20 12.13 1.79
CA PHE A 21 1.56 12.89 0.60
C PHE A 21 0.29 13.53 0.07
N SER A 22 0.27 14.85 -0.09
CA SER A 22 -0.91 15.59 -0.56
C SER A 22 -0.59 16.34 -1.84
N HIS A 23 -1.47 16.26 -2.84
CA HIS A 23 -1.25 16.90 -4.14
C HIS A 23 -2.58 17.14 -4.85
N HIS A 24 -2.83 18.38 -5.31
CA HIS A 24 -4.06 18.81 -6.00
C HIS A 24 -5.37 18.25 -5.41
N GLY A 25 -5.53 18.32 -4.09
CA GLY A 25 -6.73 17.83 -3.38
C GLY A 25 -6.79 16.32 -3.17
N GLY A 26 -5.85 15.54 -3.71
CA GLY A 26 -5.65 14.14 -3.36
C GLY A 26 -4.76 13.97 -2.12
N ARG A 27 -4.98 12.89 -1.37
CA ARG A 27 -4.14 12.47 -0.24
C ARG A 27 -3.79 10.99 -0.38
N PHE A 28 -2.51 10.69 -0.31
CA PHE A 28 -2.00 9.33 -0.21
C PHE A 28 -1.39 9.13 1.18
N ALA A 29 -1.92 8.18 1.95
CA ALA A 29 -1.46 7.86 3.29
C ALA A 29 -0.78 6.48 3.31
N LEU A 30 0.36 6.40 3.98
CA LEU A 30 1.13 5.18 4.19
C LEU A 30 1.27 4.92 5.68
N ARG A 31 0.97 3.69 6.09
CA ARG A 31 1.18 3.20 7.46
C ARG A 31 1.92 1.89 7.42
N VAL A 32 2.83 1.69 8.38
CA VAL A 32 3.59 0.44 8.52
C VAL A 32 3.06 -0.30 9.74
N HIS A 33 2.81 -1.60 9.55
CA HIS A 33 2.36 -2.50 10.59
C HIS A 33 3.39 -3.62 10.77
N HIS A 34 3.71 -3.92 12.03
CA HIS A 34 4.44 -5.12 12.38
C HIS A 34 3.44 -6.25 12.56
N LEU A 35 3.49 -7.24 11.68
CA LEU A 35 2.66 -8.43 11.80
C LEU A 35 3.26 -9.39 12.84
N PRO A 36 2.42 -10.10 13.60
CA PRO A 36 2.87 -11.19 14.45
C PRO A 36 3.62 -12.28 13.63
N PRO A 37 4.57 -13.02 14.24
CA PRO A 37 5.40 -14.00 13.52
C PRO A 37 4.61 -15.13 12.83
N ASP A 38 3.45 -15.50 13.38
CA ASP A 38 2.54 -16.52 12.85
C ASP A 38 1.73 -16.05 11.63
N HIS A 39 1.77 -14.76 11.30
CA HIS A 39 1.11 -14.16 10.13
C HIS A 39 2.07 -14.00 8.93
N GLY A 40 3.09 -14.86 8.88
CA GLY A 40 4.09 -14.89 7.81
C GLY A 40 3.48 -15.20 6.45
N LEU A 41 4.09 -14.66 5.39
CA LEU A 41 3.71 -14.95 4.02
C LEU A 41 4.32 -16.28 3.55
N PRO A 42 3.75 -16.95 2.53
CA PRO A 42 4.09 -18.32 2.17
C PRO A 42 5.55 -18.55 1.79
N THR A 43 6.19 -17.53 1.21
CA THR A 43 7.60 -17.60 0.79
C THR A 43 8.29 -16.24 0.94
N GLU A 44 9.63 -16.29 0.92
CA GLU A 44 10.51 -15.14 0.71
C GLU A 44 10.01 -14.23 -0.42
N GLY A 45 10.07 -12.91 -0.19
CA GLY A 45 9.79 -11.91 -1.21
C GLY A 45 8.77 -10.85 -0.80
N ILE A 46 8.50 -9.93 -1.72
CA ILE A 46 7.53 -8.86 -1.51
C ILE A 46 6.21 -9.24 -2.17
N TRP A 47 5.15 -9.23 -1.39
CA TRP A 47 3.81 -9.61 -1.79
C TRP A 47 2.87 -8.41 -1.72
N THR A 48 1.81 -8.44 -2.52
CA THR A 48 0.79 -7.41 -2.50
C THR A 48 -0.61 -7.99 -2.71
N TRP A 49 -1.57 -7.32 -2.08
CA TRP A 49 -2.99 -7.49 -2.30
C TRP A 49 -3.68 -6.16 -1.99
N SER A 50 -4.98 -6.08 -2.28
CA SER A 50 -5.78 -4.92 -1.94
C SER A 50 -7.18 -5.31 -1.53
N VAL A 51 -7.79 -4.47 -0.71
CA VAL A 51 -9.15 -4.63 -0.22
C VAL A 51 -9.96 -3.40 -0.61
N CYS A 52 -10.99 -3.62 -1.42
CA CYS A 52 -11.95 -2.58 -1.78
C CYS A 52 -12.83 -2.24 -0.58
N GLN A 53 -12.93 -0.96 -0.26
CA GLN A 53 -13.77 -0.44 0.82
C GLN A 53 -15.22 -0.16 0.35
N ALA A 54 -15.46 -0.19 -0.96
CA ALA A 54 -16.79 0.05 -1.55
C ALA A 54 -17.55 -1.25 -1.89
N CYS A 55 -16.87 -2.38 -2.08
CA CYS A 55 -17.50 -3.66 -2.38
C CYS A 55 -17.96 -4.39 -1.11
N PRO A 56 -19.11 -5.10 -1.15
CA PRO A 56 -19.52 -5.96 -0.05
C PRO A 56 -18.62 -7.22 0.04
N PRO A 57 -18.39 -7.77 1.25
CA PRO A 57 -17.82 -9.10 1.39
C PRO A 57 -18.71 -10.16 0.72
N PRO A 58 -18.15 -11.25 0.15
CA PRO A 58 -16.72 -11.61 0.17
C PRO A 58 -15.90 -11.02 -0.99
N GLN A 59 -16.52 -10.42 -2.00
CA GLN A 59 -15.90 -10.01 -3.29
C GLN A 59 -15.22 -8.64 -3.22
N ARG A 60 -14.37 -8.42 -2.21
CA ARG A 60 -13.65 -7.15 -2.03
C ARG A 60 -12.13 -7.25 -2.04
N ALA A 61 -11.56 -8.43 -1.80
CA ALA A 61 -10.11 -8.63 -1.78
C ALA A 61 -9.58 -9.11 -3.13
N THR A 62 -8.42 -8.62 -3.56
CA THR A 62 -7.65 -9.24 -4.66
C THR A 62 -6.91 -10.48 -4.13
N PRO A 63 -6.55 -11.45 -4.99
CA PRO A 63 -5.63 -12.50 -4.63
C PRO A 63 -4.29 -11.93 -4.11
N LEU A 64 -3.63 -12.69 -3.24
CA LEU A 64 -2.27 -12.44 -2.81
C LEU A 64 -1.31 -12.77 -3.96
N LEU A 65 -0.54 -11.80 -4.42
CA LEU A 65 0.36 -11.95 -5.57
C LEU A 65 1.76 -11.41 -5.24
N PRO A 66 2.83 -11.98 -5.83
CA PRO A 66 4.15 -11.39 -5.73
C PRO A 66 4.17 -10.01 -6.42
N LEU A 67 4.90 -9.07 -5.83
CA LEU A 67 5.07 -7.74 -6.41
C LEU A 67 5.89 -7.86 -7.71
N SER A 68 5.37 -7.32 -8.81
CA SER A 68 6.04 -7.41 -10.10
C SER A 68 7.39 -6.67 -10.10
N GLY A 69 8.37 -7.16 -10.87
CA GLY A 69 9.67 -6.51 -11.04
C GLY A 69 9.54 -5.06 -11.54
N ALA A 70 8.57 -4.78 -12.42
CA ALA A 70 8.30 -3.42 -12.89
C ALA A 70 7.83 -2.48 -11.76
N THR A 71 7.04 -3.00 -10.81
CA THR A 71 6.60 -2.22 -9.64
C THR A 71 7.74 -2.01 -8.64
N LEU A 72 8.60 -3.02 -8.44
CA LEU A 72 9.79 -2.91 -7.58
C LEU A 72 10.79 -1.87 -8.09
N SER A 73 10.93 -1.74 -9.41
CA SER A 73 11.81 -0.76 -10.05
C SER A 73 11.21 0.66 -10.15
N MET A 74 9.98 0.87 -9.66
CA MET A 74 9.31 2.16 -9.76
C MET A 74 9.83 3.13 -8.68
N SER A 75 10.17 4.35 -9.10
CA SER A 75 10.52 5.40 -8.15
C SER A 75 9.33 5.83 -7.31
N LEU A 76 9.59 6.38 -6.11
CA LEU A 76 8.53 6.93 -5.26
C LEU A 76 7.72 8.02 -5.98
N GLY A 77 8.38 8.88 -6.77
CA GLY A 77 7.72 9.94 -7.54
C GLY A 77 6.73 9.38 -8.56
N ARG A 78 7.15 8.37 -9.35
CA ARG A 78 6.27 7.73 -10.35
C ARG A 78 5.12 6.97 -9.70
N PHE A 79 5.38 6.33 -8.56
CA PHE A 79 4.34 5.71 -7.75
C PHE A 79 3.30 6.74 -7.30
N LEU A 80 3.73 7.86 -6.72
CA LEU A 80 2.83 8.94 -6.28
C LEU A 80 2.05 9.55 -7.46
N GLU A 81 2.72 9.84 -8.59
CA GLU A 81 2.09 10.34 -9.81
C GLU A 81 0.94 9.42 -10.25
N THR A 82 1.20 8.11 -10.31
CA THR A 82 0.17 7.12 -10.67
C THR A 82 -1.01 7.16 -9.71
N ASN A 83 -0.76 7.32 -8.40
CA ASN A 83 -1.82 7.40 -7.39
C ASN A 83 -2.67 8.66 -7.48
N PHE A 84 -2.08 9.80 -7.82
CA PHE A 84 -2.83 11.05 -7.91
C PHE A 84 -3.56 11.21 -9.24
N TYR A 85 -2.97 10.74 -10.34
CA TYR A 85 -3.44 11.08 -11.69
C TYR A 85 -4.10 9.93 -12.46
N ASN A 86 -3.84 8.66 -12.11
CA ASN A 86 -4.47 7.54 -12.81
C ASN A 86 -5.89 7.30 -12.30
N THR A 87 -6.87 7.85 -13.02
CA THR A 87 -8.30 7.67 -12.68
C THR A 87 -8.93 6.43 -13.30
N PHE A 88 -8.26 5.81 -14.27
CA PHE A 88 -8.81 4.68 -15.05
C PHE A 88 -8.43 3.31 -14.49
N ALA A 89 -7.42 3.24 -13.62
CA ALA A 89 -7.03 1.99 -12.99
C ALA A 89 -8.11 1.51 -12.02
N CYS A 90 -8.77 0.42 -12.39
CA CYS A 90 -9.74 -0.30 -11.57
C CYS A 90 -9.17 -1.63 -11.07
N SER A 91 -9.83 -2.20 -10.06
CA SER A 91 -9.50 -3.55 -9.60
C SER A 91 -9.58 -4.58 -10.73
N ARG A 92 -8.74 -5.62 -10.63
CA ARG A 92 -8.83 -6.82 -11.48
C ARG A 92 -9.55 -7.99 -10.79
N THR A 93 -10.08 -7.77 -9.58
CA THR A 93 -10.93 -8.76 -8.91
C THR A 93 -12.25 -8.89 -9.66
N ALA A 94 -12.67 -10.13 -9.91
CA ALA A 94 -14.00 -10.40 -10.47
C ALA A 94 -15.09 -9.73 -9.63
N GLY A 95 -15.94 -8.92 -10.27
CA GLY A 95 -17.05 -8.21 -9.61
C GLY A 95 -16.71 -6.85 -8.98
N CYS A 96 -15.47 -6.36 -9.09
CA CYS A 96 -15.11 -5.01 -8.63
C CYS A 96 -14.67 -4.12 -9.81
N SER A 97 -15.42 -3.06 -10.08
CA SER A 97 -15.10 -2.02 -11.07
C SER A 97 -14.59 -0.71 -10.45
N HIS A 98 -14.35 -0.69 -9.13
CA HIS A 98 -13.94 0.51 -8.42
C HIS A 98 -12.46 0.85 -8.66
N SER A 99 -12.16 2.16 -8.64
CA SER A 99 -10.79 2.65 -8.80
C SER A 99 -9.86 2.12 -7.70
N ILE A 100 -8.72 1.55 -8.10
CA ILE A 100 -7.72 0.99 -7.19
C ILE A 100 -6.99 2.06 -6.37
N HIS A 101 -6.95 3.31 -6.87
CA HIS A 101 -6.27 4.40 -6.17
C HIS A 101 -7.17 5.12 -5.17
N ARG A 102 -8.50 4.99 -5.32
CA ARG A 102 -9.49 5.71 -4.51
C ARG A 102 -10.24 4.83 -3.52
N HIS A 103 -10.59 3.62 -3.92
CA HIS A 103 -11.49 2.75 -3.13
C HIS A 103 -10.77 1.56 -2.51
N HIS A 104 -9.50 1.35 -2.82
CA HIS A 104 -8.75 0.20 -2.32
C HIS A 104 -7.71 0.61 -1.30
N GLU A 105 -7.71 -0.08 -0.16
CA GLU A 105 -6.53 -0.17 0.68
C GLU A 105 -5.58 -1.19 0.06
N ARG A 106 -4.35 -0.79 -0.23
CA ARG A 106 -3.33 -1.67 -0.82
C ARG A 106 -2.33 -2.04 0.25
N LEU A 107 -2.08 -3.33 0.36
CA LEU A 107 -1.16 -3.92 1.31
C LEU A 107 0.06 -4.42 0.55
N ILE A 108 1.22 -4.14 1.12
CA ILE A 108 2.52 -4.63 0.66
C ILE A 108 3.18 -5.24 1.89
N SER A 109 3.65 -6.47 1.77
CA SER A 109 4.27 -7.17 2.89
C SER A 109 5.49 -7.95 2.39
N CYS A 110 6.45 -8.13 3.29
CA CYS A 110 7.66 -8.90 3.05
C CYS A 110 7.51 -10.24 3.75
N GLY A 111 7.59 -11.35 3.01
CA GLY A 111 7.73 -12.69 3.57
C GLY A 111 9.21 -13.00 3.80
N GLY A 112 9.51 -13.77 4.86
CA GLY A 112 10.85 -14.35 5.04
C GLY A 112 11.85 -13.60 5.93
N LEU A 113 11.38 -12.89 6.96
CA LEU A 113 12.26 -12.33 7.99
C LEU A 113 12.34 -13.25 9.22
#